data_AF-A0A1G9V775-F1
#
_entry.id   AF-A0A1G9V775-F1
#
_cell.length_a   1.000
_cell.length_b   1.000
_cell.length_c   1.000
_cell.angle_alpha   90.00
_cell.angle_beta   90.00
_cell.angle_gamma   90.00
#
_symmetry.space_group_name_H-M   'P 1'
#
loop_
_entity.id
_entity.type
_entity.pdbx_description
1 polymer ?
#
loop_
_entity_poly.entity_id
_entity_poly.type
_entity_poly.pdbx_seq_one_letter_code
_entity_poly.pdbx_strand_id
1 'polypeptide(L)'
;MRRVLTLAAVVGLAVALGGCPDKAALDLTGRAALPPVPADLEACIHRTFPEIPARAFGRREAVGIIADAKLLDRAKTACGERALLWMNAVTAEFGRSTL
;
A
#
# COMPACT_ATOMS: atom_id res chain seq x y z
N MET A 1 -48.79 -33.00 6.75
CA MET A 1 -47.72 -32.55 5.80
C MET A 1 -47.35 -31.08 5.96
N ARG A 2 -48.30 -30.13 6.03
CA ARG A 2 -48.04 -28.67 6.16
C ARG A 2 -47.18 -28.27 7.39
N ARG A 3 -47.33 -28.96 8.53
CA ARG A 3 -46.53 -28.71 9.76
C ARG A 3 -45.06 -29.18 9.67
N VAL A 4 -44.79 -30.19 8.85
CA VAL A 4 -43.43 -30.71 8.65
C VAL A 4 -42.64 -29.76 7.75
N LEU A 5 -43.30 -29.18 6.75
CA LEU A 5 -42.69 -28.20 5.85
C LEU A 5 -42.31 -26.89 6.57
N THR A 6 -43.14 -26.44 7.52
CA THR A 6 -42.84 -25.25 8.32
C THR A 6 -41.66 -25.46 9.27
N LEU A 7 -41.51 -26.66 9.84
CA LEU A 7 -40.37 -26.99 10.70
C LEU A 7 -39.05 -27.03 9.91
N ALA A 8 -39.06 -27.62 8.71
CA ALA A 8 -37.88 -27.66 7.85
C ALA A 8 -37.43 -26.26 7.41
N ALA A 9 -38.38 -25.37 7.09
CA ALA A 9 -38.08 -23.99 6.70
C ALA A 9 -37.46 -23.18 7.86
N VAL A 10 -37.96 -23.36 9.09
CA VAL A 10 -37.42 -22.67 10.28
C VAL A 10 -36.02 -23.15 10.62
N VAL A 11 -35.75 -24.45 10.51
CA VAL A 11 -34.42 -25.02 10.74
C VAL A 11 -33.43 -24.55 9.67
N GLY A 12 -33.82 -24.56 8.39
CA GLY A 12 -32.98 -24.04 7.31
C GLY A 12 -32.63 -22.56 7.47
N LEU A 13 -33.59 -21.75 7.90
CA LEU A 13 -33.37 -20.33 8.18
C LEU A 13 -32.45 -20.12 9.39
N ALA A 14 -32.59 -20.93 10.44
CA ALA A 14 -31.73 -20.86 11.63
C ALA A 14 -30.28 -21.26 11.35
N VAL A 15 -30.04 -22.26 10.48
CA VAL A 15 -28.67 -22.65 10.07
C VAL A 15 -28.05 -21.59 9.15
N ALA A 16 -28.84 -20.97 8.27
CA ALA A 16 -28.35 -19.88 7.42
C ALA A 16 -28.01 -18.60 8.22
N LEU A 17 -28.76 -18.30 9.28
CA LEU A 17 -28.51 -17.14 10.16
C LEU A 17 -27.46 -17.42 11.23
N GLY A 18 -27.32 -18.66 11.69
CA GLY A 18 -26.33 -19.09 12.69
C GLY A 18 -24.92 -19.33 12.12
N GLY A 19 -24.78 -19.31 10.79
CA GLY A 19 -23.48 -19.42 10.10
C GLY A 19 -22.70 -18.11 10.00
N CYS A 20 -23.25 -16.98 10.46
CA CYS A 20 -22.46 -15.77 10.61
C CYS A 20 -21.43 -15.97 11.73
N PRO A 21 -20.12 -15.90 11.46
CA PRO A 21 -19.14 -15.93 12.54
C PRO A 21 -19.45 -14.80 13.51
N ASP A 22 -19.44 -15.12 14.80
CA ASP A 22 -19.64 -14.14 15.86
C ASP A 22 -18.68 -12.97 15.64
N LYS A 23 -19.15 -11.72 15.75
CA LYS A 23 -18.26 -10.54 15.59
C LYS A 23 -17.08 -10.57 16.55
N ALA A 24 -17.23 -11.27 17.69
CA ALA A 24 -16.18 -11.52 18.67
C ALA A 24 -15.11 -12.53 18.21
N ALA A 25 -15.41 -13.39 17.24
CA ALA A 25 -14.48 -14.35 16.65
C ALA A 25 -13.64 -13.75 15.50
N LEU A 26 -14.02 -12.57 14.99
CA LEU A 26 -13.16 -11.77 14.14
C LEU A 26 -12.11 -11.09 15.02
N ASP A 27 -10.92 -11.68 15.09
CA ASP A 27 -9.76 -11.01 15.67
C ASP A 27 -9.36 -9.82 14.79
N LEU A 28 -9.92 -8.65 15.12
CA LEU A 28 -9.58 -7.37 14.50
C LEU A 28 -8.25 -6.80 15.04
N THR A 29 -7.61 -7.46 16.01
CA THR A 29 -6.31 -7.08 16.57
C THR A 29 -5.14 -7.75 15.84
N GLY A 30 -5.40 -8.87 15.15
CA GLY A 30 -4.50 -9.50 14.21
C GLY A 30 -4.17 -8.56 13.05
N ARG A 31 -3.08 -7.79 13.17
CA ARG A 31 -2.53 -7.05 12.04
C ARG A 31 -2.07 -8.06 11.00
N ALA A 32 -2.64 -7.99 9.80
CA ALA A 32 -2.11 -8.71 8.66
C ALA A 32 -0.61 -8.38 8.49
N ALA A 33 0.21 -9.41 8.29
CA ALA A 33 1.62 -9.21 7.97
C ALA A 33 1.71 -8.54 6.60
N LEU A 34 2.00 -7.24 6.60
CA LEU A 34 2.17 -6.47 5.36
C LEU A 34 3.45 -6.96 4.65
N PRO A 35 3.44 -6.98 3.30
CA PRO A 35 4.67 -7.25 2.56
C PRO A 35 5.72 -6.17 2.89
N PRO A 36 7.01 -6.52 2.94
CA PRO A 36 8.06 -5.56 3.17
C PRO A 36 8.13 -4.56 2.00
N VAL A 37 8.61 -3.35 2.28
CA VAL A 37 8.94 -2.37 1.25
C VAL A 37 10.05 -2.96 0.35
N PRO A 38 9.91 -2.92 -0.99
CA PRO A 38 10.97 -3.32 -1.91
C PRO A 38 12.28 -2.57 -1.63
N ALA A 39 13.39 -3.31 -1.51
CA ALA A 39 14.69 -2.74 -1.15
C ALA A 39 15.22 -1.71 -2.17
N ASP A 40 14.83 -1.82 -3.45
CA ASP A 40 15.18 -0.86 -4.49
C ASP A 40 14.47 0.49 -4.31
N LEU A 41 13.25 0.48 -3.76
CA LEU A 41 12.51 1.71 -3.48
C LEU A 41 13.14 2.47 -2.33
N GLU A 42 13.53 1.78 -1.26
CA GLU A 42 14.24 2.37 -0.12
C GLU A 42 15.52 3.08 -0.60
N ALA A 43 16.37 2.36 -1.34
CA ALA A 43 17.61 2.91 -1.88
C ALA A 43 17.36 4.10 -2.83
N CYS A 44 16.28 4.06 -3.61
CA CYS A 44 15.99 5.13 -4.55
C CYS A 44 15.45 6.41 -3.89
N ILE A 45 14.52 6.27 -2.94
CA ILE A 45 13.90 7.41 -2.24
C ILE A 45 14.95 8.17 -1.43
N HIS A 46 15.85 7.44 -0.78
CA HIS A 46 16.91 8.01 0.06
C HIS A 46 18.11 8.55 -0.71
N ARG A 47 18.10 8.49 -2.05
CA ARG A 47 19.16 9.09 -2.86
C ARG A 47 19.23 10.60 -2.62
N THR A 48 20.36 11.05 -2.10
CA THR A 48 20.58 12.47 -1.75
C THR A 48 20.84 13.34 -2.98
N PHE A 49 20.44 14.60 -2.85
CA PHE A 49 20.76 15.61 -3.84
C PHE A 49 22.24 15.98 -3.75
N PRO A 50 22.94 16.18 -4.88
CA PRO A 50 24.33 16.62 -4.85
C PRO A 50 24.46 17.96 -4.11
N GLU A 51 25.46 18.07 -3.25
CA GLU A 51 25.72 19.28 -2.49
C GLU A 51 26.18 20.41 -3.44
N ILE A 52 25.63 21.62 -3.26
CA ILE A 52 26.08 22.79 -4.01
C ILE A 52 27.39 23.28 -3.38
N PRO A 53 28.48 23.44 -4.14
CA PRO A 53 29.74 23.90 -3.59
C PRO A 53 29.59 25.27 -2.91
N ALA A 54 30.12 25.39 -1.69
CA ALA A 54 30.14 26.67 -0.96
C ALA A 54 31.16 27.67 -1.52
N ARG A 55 32.02 27.24 -2.45
CA ARG A 55 32.99 28.10 -3.16
C ARG A 55 32.37 28.71 -4.40
N ALA A 56 32.97 29.79 -4.89
CA ALA A 56 32.64 30.30 -6.22
C ALA A 56 32.88 29.21 -7.29
N PHE A 57 31.92 29.04 -8.19
CA PHE A 57 32.00 28.12 -9.32
C PHE A 57 31.61 28.82 -10.61
N GLY A 58 32.21 28.37 -11.71
CA GLY A 58 31.98 28.94 -13.04
C GLY A 58 30.72 28.39 -13.70
N ARG A 59 30.32 29.02 -14.81
CA ARG A 59 29.11 28.63 -15.57
C ARG A 59 29.09 27.15 -15.98
N ARG A 60 30.23 26.58 -16.40
CA ARG A 60 30.32 25.17 -16.81
C ARG A 60 29.97 24.23 -15.66
N GLU A 61 30.49 24.52 -14.47
CA GLU A 61 30.24 23.74 -13.26
C GLU A 61 28.76 23.87 -12.83
N ALA A 62 28.22 25.09 -12.87
CA ALA A 62 26.80 25.34 -12.61
C ALA A 62 25.88 24.51 -13.52
N VAL A 63 26.16 24.47 -14.82
CA VAL A 63 25.37 23.68 -15.78
C VAL A 63 25.46 22.19 -15.49
N GLY A 64 26.62 21.67 -15.08
CA GLY A 64 26.78 20.27 -14.66
C GLY A 64 25.91 19.94 -13.46
N ILE A 65 25.96 20.76 -12.40
CA ILE A 65 25.15 20.58 -11.19
C ILE A 65 23.66 20.59 -11.53
N ILE A 66 23.21 21.52 -12.38
CA ILE A 66 21.80 21.60 -12.79
C ILE A 66 21.39 20.38 -13.62
N ALA A 67 22.26 19.87 -14.49
CA ALA A 67 21.99 18.69 -15.28
C ALA A 67 21.84 17.45 -14.38
N ASP A 68 22.77 17.25 -13.45
CA ASP A 68 22.73 16.14 -12.49
C ASP A 68 21.51 16.21 -11.57
N ALA A 69 21.17 17.41 -11.10
CA ALA A 69 19.96 17.69 -10.36
C ALA A 69 18.69 17.28 -11.12
N LYS A 70 18.58 17.63 -12.40
CA LYS A 70 17.43 17.27 -13.24
C LYS A 70 17.33 15.76 -13.49
N LEU A 71 18.47 15.10 -13.68
CA LEU A 71 18.50 13.65 -13.83
C LEU A 71 18.05 12.95 -12.55
N LEU A 72 18.49 13.45 -11.40
CA LEU A 72 18.08 12.95 -10.10
C LEU A 72 16.59 13.18 -9.85
N ASP A 73 16.07 14.36 -10.17
CA ASP A 73 14.64 14.69 -10.04
C ASP A 73 13.77 13.70 -10.80
N ARG A 74 14.07 13.44 -12.07
CA ARG A 74 13.38 12.42 -12.88
C ARG A 74 13.47 11.02 -12.28
N ALA A 75 14.64 10.64 -11.77
CA ALA A 75 14.83 9.35 -11.11
C ALA A 75 13.96 9.24 -9.85
N LYS A 76 13.85 10.30 -9.06
CA LYS A 76 12.98 10.36 -7.88
C LYS A 76 11.51 10.29 -8.24
N THR A 77 11.08 10.99 -9.30
CA THR A 77 9.71 10.90 -9.82
C THR A 77 9.36 9.45 -10.16
N ALA A 78 10.19 8.77 -10.95
CA ALA A 78 9.97 7.38 -11.34
C ALA A 78 9.94 6.43 -10.13
N CYS A 79 10.73 6.70 -9.09
CA CYS A 79 10.69 5.91 -7.85
C CYS A 79 9.44 6.19 -7.02
N GLY A 80 8.99 7.44 -6.96
CA GLY A 80 7.72 7.82 -6.33
C GLY A 80 6.53 7.13 -7.00
N GLU A 81 6.49 7.09 -8.34
CA GLU A 81 5.44 6.39 -9.09
C GLU A 81 5.41 4.89 -8.74
N ARG A 82 6.57 4.22 -8.72
CA ARG A 82 6.64 2.80 -8.31
C ARG A 82 6.23 2.60 -6.86
N ALA A 83 6.62 3.50 -5.96
CA ALA A 83 6.23 3.45 -4.57
C ALA A 83 4.71 3.59 -4.40
N LEU A 84 4.07 4.52 -5.11
CA LEU A 84 2.62 4.68 -5.13
C LEU A 84 1.92 3.42 -5.67
N LEU A 85 2.43 2.83 -6.75
CA LEU A 85 1.88 1.59 -7.29
C LEU A 85 1.96 0.45 -6.27
N TRP A 86 3.08 0.32 -5.56
CA TRP A 86 3.24 -0.66 -4.49
C TRP A 86 2.26 -0.39 -3.33
N MET A 87 2.16 0.85 -2.84
CA MET A 87 1.21 1.21 -1.76
C MET A 87 -0.24 0.96 -2.15
N ASN A 88 -0.60 1.24 -3.40
CA ASN A 88 -1.93 0.99 -3.93
C ASN A 88 -2.22 -0.51 -4.00
N ALA A 89 -1.25 -1.33 -4.43
CA ALA A 89 -1.38 -2.79 -4.44
C ALA A 89 -1.55 -3.36 -3.02
N VAL A 90 -0.74 -2.88 -2.07
CA VAL A 90 -0.88 -3.27 -0.65
C VAL A 90 -2.24 -2.84 -0.09
N THR A 91 -2.70 -1.63 -0.42
CA THR A 91 -4.02 -1.16 0.03
C THR A 91 -5.16 -1.93 -0.61
N ALA A 92 -5.04 -2.33 -1.88
CA ALA A 92 -6.06 -3.14 -2.55
C ALA A 92 -6.18 -4.54 -1.93
N GLU A 93 -5.05 -5.14 -1.55
CA GLU A 93 -5.01 -6.50 -0.99
C GLU A 93 -5.32 -6.55 0.51
N PHE A 94 -4.82 -5.57 1.29
CA PHE A 94 -4.84 -5.59 2.75
C PHE A 94 -5.63 -4.43 3.38
N GLY A 95 -6.08 -3.47 2.58
CA GLY A 95 -6.84 -2.32 3.07
C GLY A 95 -8.24 -2.70 3.55
N ARG A 96 -8.78 -1.92 4.50
CA ARG A 96 -10.17 -2.09 4.93
C ARG A 96 -11.11 -1.56 3.86
N SER A 97 -12.07 -2.39 3.45
CA SER A 97 -13.22 -1.94 2.67
C SER A 97 -14.09 -1.03 3.53
N THR A 98 -14.13 0.27 3.23
CA THR A 98 -15.14 1.19 3.77
C THR A 98 -16.40 1.06 2.91
N LEU A 99 -17.17 0.00 3.13
CA LEU A 99 -18.57 -0.11 2.70
C LEU A 99 -19.47 0.10 3.91
#